data_AF-A0A7W0TK82-F1
#
_entry.id   AF-A0A7W0TK82-F1
#
_cell.length_a   1.000
_cell.length_b   1.000
_cell.length_c   1.000
_cell.angle_alpha   90.00
_cell.angle_beta   90.00
_cell.angle_gamma   90.00
#
_symmetry.space_group_name_H-M   'P 1'
#
loop_
_entity.id
_entity.type
_entity.pdbx_description
1 polymer ?
#
loop_
_entity_poly.entity_id
_entity_poly.type
_entity_poly.pdbx_seq_one_letter_code
_entity_poly.pdbx_strand_id
1 'polypeptide(L)'
;AVRERVGIIDVTPIGKLDLRGPDVSKLLNQLYINKWSKLAVGKVRYGVMCAEDGVVMDDGVTGRLGEDHYLMSTTSSGAANVWEWVENWLQTEHPEWQIHVTPVTTAYASINVAGPRSRELVGRLTEGIDLSAEAFPYMNVRTGRVAGVDDCVLWRIGFTGELSYELHVPAGYGLHVWERLLEHGKDLGVSAFGVEAQRILRLEKGHLIIGQDTDGLTRAFSAGLDWAVKLDKADFAGKPELVWQQQETGGMRLVGLQPEDGSIVPPEASQIVRPGRGKTLDIMGRITSSRMSPTLGRSICLGQLDASLATAGTVVTVRLPDGRDIAAKVTEQLAHVDPSGDRQQLVSDVPEPVPAAIAAPDLPRSAITPDLPGVSQLATGGPSEAAVCIYDLSGLSKFGVRAAADGPVGRALGTGLAATTRADDGSLVVGSGPGEWLVLADPALSLDLRARLESAAESADGFASFVDLTHGRALIRLAGTRSADLLAKVCGIDFSDDITADGSALRTSVAKLVTDIVRDDQDGVPSYLLHCERSSGSYLFHALVDAGTEFGIQTIR
;
A
#
# COMPACT_ATOMS: atom_id res chain seq x y z
N ALA A 1 19.94 -14.46 -10.11
CA ALA A 1 19.52 -14.19 -8.70
C ALA A 1 18.08 -14.64 -8.45
N VAL A 2 17.06 -13.84 -8.80
CA VAL A 2 15.64 -14.18 -8.51
C VAL A 2 15.19 -15.50 -9.16
N ARG A 3 15.33 -15.64 -10.49
CA ARG A 3 14.90 -16.83 -11.27
C ARG A 3 15.61 -18.14 -10.88
N GLU A 4 16.79 -18.07 -10.26
CA GLU A 4 17.62 -19.24 -9.95
C GLU A 4 17.63 -19.58 -8.45
N ARG A 5 17.38 -18.60 -7.58
CA ARG A 5 17.55 -18.70 -6.13
C ARG A 5 16.38 -18.03 -5.42
N VAL A 6 16.63 -16.90 -4.76
CA VAL A 6 15.64 -16.06 -4.10
C VAL A 6 16.14 -14.62 -4.10
N GLY A 7 15.23 -13.67 -4.30
CA GLY A 7 15.49 -12.27 -4.06
C GLY A 7 14.38 -11.64 -3.26
N ILE A 8 14.71 -10.51 -2.63
CA ILE A 8 13.77 -9.68 -1.88
C ILE A 8 13.73 -8.27 -2.45
N ILE A 9 12.55 -7.67 -2.49
CA ILE A 9 12.35 -6.28 -2.91
C ILE A 9 11.38 -5.60 -1.96
N ASP A 10 11.68 -4.35 -1.63
CA ASP A 10 10.79 -3.48 -0.89
C ASP A 10 9.66 -2.99 -1.81
N VAL A 11 8.44 -3.37 -1.47
CA VAL A 11 7.19 -2.95 -2.14
C VAL A 11 6.29 -2.18 -1.18
N THR A 12 6.84 -1.66 -0.07
CA THR A 12 6.16 -0.81 0.90
C THR A 12 5.36 0.35 0.27
N PRO A 13 5.79 0.99 -0.83
CA PRO A 13 5.03 2.10 -1.41
C PRO A 13 3.65 1.77 -1.99
N ILE A 14 3.29 0.49 -2.21
CA ILE A 14 1.95 0.13 -2.73
C ILE A 14 0.84 0.66 -1.80
N GLY A 15 -0.30 1.11 -2.36
CA GLY A 15 -1.42 1.53 -1.53
C GLY A 15 -2.05 0.33 -0.82
N LYS A 16 -2.56 0.55 0.39
CA LYS A 16 -3.18 -0.51 1.21
C LYS A 16 -4.39 0.08 1.94
N LEU A 17 -5.55 -0.54 1.78
CA LEU A 17 -6.81 -0.14 2.41
C LEU A 17 -7.34 -1.32 3.25
N ASP A 18 -7.60 -1.06 4.54
CA ASP A 18 -8.31 -1.98 5.42
C ASP A 18 -9.81 -1.74 5.23
N LEU A 19 -10.52 -2.77 4.75
CA LEU A 19 -11.95 -2.72 4.49
C LEU A 19 -12.68 -3.59 5.52
N ARG A 20 -13.60 -2.98 6.24
CA ARG A 20 -14.39 -3.63 7.30
C ARG A 20 -15.88 -3.52 6.98
N GLY A 21 -16.60 -4.62 7.15
CA GLY A 21 -18.07 -4.65 7.14
C GLY A 21 -18.70 -5.68 6.21
N PRO A 22 -19.98 -6.01 6.45
CA PRO A 22 -20.70 -7.09 5.75
C PRO A 22 -20.91 -6.80 4.26
N ASP A 23 -20.93 -5.52 3.89
CA ASP A 23 -21.19 -5.08 2.53
C ASP A 23 -19.91 -4.90 1.69
N VAL A 24 -18.72 -5.18 2.24
CA VAL A 24 -17.45 -5.00 1.50
C VAL A 24 -17.46 -5.76 0.18
N SER A 25 -18.07 -6.94 0.12
CA SER A 25 -18.17 -7.67 -1.14
C SER A 25 -19.05 -6.96 -2.18
N LYS A 26 -20.05 -6.16 -1.80
CA LYS A 26 -20.83 -5.35 -2.74
C LYS A 26 -19.96 -4.26 -3.33
N LEU A 27 -19.23 -3.53 -2.49
CA LEU A 27 -18.26 -2.51 -2.92
C LEU A 27 -17.21 -3.07 -3.88
N LEU A 28 -16.56 -4.19 -3.55
CA LEU A 28 -15.57 -4.78 -4.43
C LEU A 28 -16.16 -5.18 -5.80
N ASN A 29 -17.43 -5.65 -5.84
CA ASN A 29 -18.09 -5.88 -7.12
C ASN A 29 -18.46 -4.59 -7.84
N GLN A 30 -18.70 -3.48 -7.15
CA GLN A 30 -19.00 -2.20 -7.77
C GLN A 30 -17.74 -1.58 -8.40
N LEU A 31 -16.60 -1.64 -7.70
CA LEU A 31 -15.37 -0.94 -8.12
C LEU A 31 -14.55 -1.70 -9.17
N TYR A 32 -14.48 -3.02 -9.06
CA TYR A 32 -13.65 -3.82 -9.96
C TYR A 32 -14.47 -4.40 -11.11
N ILE A 33 -13.90 -4.49 -12.32
CA ILE A 33 -14.59 -5.03 -13.50
C ILE A 33 -14.82 -6.55 -13.47
N ASN A 34 -14.07 -7.27 -12.62
CA ASN A 34 -14.23 -8.70 -12.39
C ASN A 34 -15.19 -9.02 -11.23
N LYS A 35 -15.48 -10.31 -10.99
CA LYS A 35 -16.42 -10.77 -9.95
C LYS A 35 -15.72 -10.95 -8.60
N TRP A 36 -16.40 -10.55 -7.52
CA TRP A 36 -15.88 -10.60 -6.15
C TRP A 36 -16.76 -11.36 -5.16
N SER A 37 -18.07 -11.52 -5.43
CA SER A 37 -19.05 -12.09 -4.47
C SER A 37 -18.71 -13.47 -3.87
N LYS A 38 -17.85 -14.25 -4.54
CA LYS A 38 -17.50 -15.62 -4.15
C LYS A 38 -16.06 -15.76 -3.64
N LEU A 39 -15.38 -14.65 -3.32
CA LEU A 39 -14.04 -14.74 -2.74
C LEU A 39 -14.15 -15.31 -1.32
N ALA A 40 -13.62 -16.51 -1.09
CA ALA A 40 -13.65 -17.15 0.22
C ALA A 40 -12.62 -16.51 1.18
N VAL A 41 -12.85 -16.65 2.49
CA VAL A 41 -11.86 -16.25 3.51
C VAL A 41 -10.54 -17.00 3.27
N GLY A 42 -9.42 -16.31 3.46
CA GLY A 42 -8.08 -16.84 3.21
C GLY A 42 -7.69 -16.87 1.73
N LYS A 43 -8.48 -16.25 0.84
CA LYS A 43 -8.20 -16.11 -0.60
C LYS A 43 -7.86 -14.68 -0.96
N VAL A 44 -7.02 -14.55 -1.99
CA VAL A 44 -6.64 -13.31 -2.66
C VAL A 44 -7.20 -13.34 -4.08
N ARG A 45 -7.53 -12.18 -4.62
CA ARG A 45 -7.88 -12.05 -6.04
C ARG A 45 -7.27 -10.79 -6.61
N TYR A 46 -6.76 -10.87 -7.83
CA TYR A 46 -6.38 -9.71 -8.62
C TYR A 46 -7.62 -9.11 -9.27
N GLY A 47 -7.70 -7.78 -9.29
CA GLY A 47 -8.75 -7.05 -9.98
C GLY A 47 -8.21 -5.81 -10.69
N VAL A 48 -9.01 -5.36 -11.65
CA VAL A 48 -8.77 -4.16 -12.45
C VAL A 48 -9.92 -3.19 -12.20
N MET A 49 -9.58 -1.93 -11.93
CA MET A 49 -10.54 -0.84 -11.78
C MET A 49 -10.57 -0.03 -13.06
N CYS A 50 -11.76 0.21 -13.57
CA CYS A 50 -11.99 1.19 -14.62
C CYS A 50 -12.77 2.35 -14.02
N ALA A 51 -12.44 3.57 -14.46
CA ALA A 51 -13.27 4.73 -14.19
C ALA A 51 -14.60 4.61 -14.97
N GLU A 52 -15.51 5.54 -14.70
CA GLU A 52 -16.86 5.56 -15.28
C GLU A 52 -16.85 5.71 -16.81
N ASP A 53 -15.75 6.20 -17.38
CA ASP A 53 -15.46 6.29 -18.82
C ASP A 53 -14.79 5.04 -19.42
N GLY A 54 -14.72 3.94 -18.66
CA GLY A 54 -14.17 2.66 -19.10
C GLY A 54 -12.65 2.66 -19.32
N VAL A 55 -11.94 3.73 -18.95
CA VAL A 55 -10.48 3.79 -18.96
C VAL A 55 -9.94 3.03 -17.75
N VAL A 56 -8.84 2.29 -17.93
CA VAL A 56 -8.17 1.60 -16.83
C VAL A 56 -7.55 2.63 -15.90
N MET A 57 -8.02 2.67 -14.66
CA MET A 57 -7.63 3.66 -13.67
C MET A 57 -6.56 3.12 -12.72
N ASP A 58 -6.76 1.91 -12.19
CA ASP A 58 -5.84 1.26 -11.25
C ASP A 58 -6.03 -0.26 -11.27
N ASP A 59 -5.13 -0.99 -10.62
CA ASP A 59 -5.22 -2.43 -10.43
C ASP A 59 -4.59 -2.84 -9.09
N GLY A 60 -4.83 -4.08 -8.70
CA GLY A 60 -4.26 -4.59 -7.46
C GLY A 60 -4.82 -5.94 -7.07
N VAL A 61 -4.49 -6.36 -5.87
CA VAL A 61 -5.03 -7.57 -5.28
C VAL A 61 -5.74 -7.27 -3.97
N THR A 62 -6.76 -8.05 -3.65
CA THR A 62 -7.46 -7.94 -2.36
C THR A 62 -7.54 -9.31 -1.72
N GLY A 63 -7.05 -9.40 -0.48
CA GLY A 63 -7.13 -10.58 0.36
C GLY A 63 -8.30 -10.50 1.32
N ARG A 64 -9.14 -11.54 1.38
CA ARG A 64 -10.21 -11.67 2.38
C ARG A 64 -9.64 -12.33 3.64
N LEU A 65 -9.41 -11.54 4.68
CA LEU A 65 -8.76 -11.95 5.93
C LEU A 65 -9.75 -12.60 6.92
N GLY A 66 -10.98 -12.11 6.93
CA GLY A 66 -12.09 -12.64 7.74
C GLY A 66 -13.40 -12.57 6.96
N GLU A 67 -14.51 -12.86 7.63
CA GLU A 67 -15.84 -12.78 7.01
C GLU A 67 -16.08 -11.38 6.42
N ASP A 68 -15.86 -10.36 7.23
CA ASP A 68 -16.12 -8.95 6.91
C ASP A 68 -14.84 -8.11 6.96
N HIS A 69 -13.67 -8.72 6.75
CA HIS A 69 -12.38 -8.05 6.80
C HIS A 69 -11.55 -8.37 5.57
N TYR A 70 -11.16 -7.33 4.84
CA TYR A 70 -10.35 -7.42 3.63
C TYR A 70 -9.18 -6.43 3.72
N LEU A 71 -8.05 -6.83 3.15
CA LEU A 71 -6.94 -5.93 2.88
C LEU A 71 -6.79 -5.80 1.37
N MET A 72 -6.99 -4.59 0.88
CA MET A 72 -6.98 -4.25 -0.55
C MET A 72 -5.69 -3.50 -0.89
N SER A 73 -5.01 -3.88 -1.97
CA SER A 73 -3.87 -3.15 -2.51
C SER A 73 -4.25 -2.34 -3.75
N THR A 74 -3.45 -1.32 -4.02
CA THR A 74 -3.50 -0.49 -5.24
C THR A 74 -2.10 -0.32 -5.78
N THR A 75 -1.95 0.32 -6.94
CA THR A 75 -0.63 0.82 -7.34
C THR A 75 -0.11 1.86 -6.35
N SER A 76 1.20 2.06 -6.29
CA SER A 76 1.81 3.04 -5.37
C SER A 76 1.33 4.47 -5.63
N SER A 77 1.25 4.87 -6.90
CA SER A 77 0.77 6.20 -7.30
C SER A 77 -0.75 6.34 -7.18
N GLY A 78 -1.50 5.23 -7.27
CA GLY A 78 -2.95 5.23 -7.17
C GLY A 78 -3.50 5.26 -5.75
N ALA A 79 -2.66 5.08 -4.72
CA ALA A 79 -3.09 4.87 -3.33
C ALA A 79 -4.10 5.89 -2.81
N ALA A 80 -3.79 7.19 -2.95
CA ALA A 80 -4.68 8.26 -2.50
C ALA A 80 -5.93 8.38 -3.39
N ASN A 81 -5.75 8.39 -4.71
CA ASN A 81 -6.85 8.54 -5.67
C ASN A 81 -7.88 7.41 -5.55
N VAL A 82 -7.44 6.16 -5.38
CA VAL A 82 -8.34 5.02 -5.20
C VAL A 82 -9.07 5.12 -3.86
N TRP A 83 -8.41 5.52 -2.78
CA TRP A 83 -9.08 5.74 -1.50
C TRP A 83 -10.16 6.83 -1.58
N GLU A 84 -9.83 7.98 -2.19
CA GLU A 84 -10.78 9.08 -2.38
C GLU A 84 -11.96 8.65 -3.27
N TRP A 85 -11.70 7.90 -4.34
CA TRP A 85 -12.75 7.37 -5.20
C TRP A 85 -13.66 6.39 -4.46
N VAL A 86 -13.10 5.48 -3.65
CA VAL A 86 -13.87 4.57 -2.79
C VAL A 86 -14.75 5.34 -1.81
N GLU A 87 -14.19 6.33 -1.11
CA GLU A 87 -14.94 7.17 -0.17
C GLU A 87 -16.06 7.95 -0.87
N ASN A 88 -15.82 8.45 -2.09
CA ASN A 88 -16.85 9.11 -2.88
C ASN A 88 -18.04 8.16 -3.16
N TRP A 89 -17.77 6.94 -3.64
CA TRP A 89 -18.82 5.94 -3.86
C TRP A 89 -19.63 5.63 -2.59
N LEU A 90 -18.96 5.48 -1.45
CA LEU A 90 -19.62 5.20 -0.18
C LEU A 90 -20.43 6.38 0.35
N GLN A 91 -19.96 7.61 0.16
CA GLN A 91 -20.62 8.79 0.70
C GLN A 91 -21.75 9.33 -0.20
N THR A 92 -21.64 9.20 -1.53
CA THR A 92 -22.59 9.80 -2.47
C THR A 92 -23.56 8.80 -3.08
N GLU A 93 -23.10 7.59 -3.41
CA GLU A 93 -23.91 6.61 -4.15
C GLU A 93 -24.48 5.51 -3.25
N HIS A 94 -23.71 5.09 -2.24
CA HIS A 94 -24.06 3.98 -1.35
C HIS A 94 -23.90 4.28 0.15
N PRO A 95 -24.46 5.39 0.68
CA PRO A 95 -24.35 5.73 2.10
C PRO A 95 -25.06 4.72 3.02
N GLU A 96 -25.90 3.85 2.47
CA GLU A 96 -26.57 2.78 3.21
C GLU A 96 -25.71 1.53 3.44
N TRP A 97 -24.58 1.39 2.75
CA TRP A 97 -23.70 0.24 2.92
C TRP A 97 -22.92 0.31 4.23
N GLN A 98 -22.92 -0.79 4.97
CA GLN A 98 -22.16 -0.90 6.21
C GLN A 98 -20.72 -1.26 5.90
N ILE A 99 -19.92 -0.24 5.53
CA ILE A 99 -18.52 -0.39 5.16
C ILE A 99 -17.71 0.76 5.74
N HIS A 100 -16.60 0.43 6.40
CA HIS A 100 -15.57 1.40 6.76
C HIS A 100 -14.29 1.07 6.00
N VAL A 101 -13.71 2.10 5.39
CA VAL A 101 -12.44 2.01 4.65
C VAL A 101 -11.41 2.85 5.39
N THR A 102 -10.27 2.25 5.71
CA THR A 102 -9.18 2.94 6.40
C THR A 102 -7.89 2.79 5.60
N PRO A 103 -7.25 3.89 5.16
CA PRO A 103 -5.95 3.79 4.53
C PRO A 103 -4.91 3.33 5.55
N VAL A 104 -4.27 2.20 5.25
CA VAL A 104 -3.23 1.56 6.07
C VAL A 104 -1.92 1.41 5.28
N THR A 105 -1.78 2.17 4.20
CA THR A 105 -0.58 2.21 3.32
C THR A 105 0.72 2.31 4.12
N THR A 106 0.75 3.20 5.12
CA THR A 106 1.92 3.47 5.97
C THR A 106 1.99 2.57 7.20
N ALA A 107 0.92 1.84 7.53
CA ALA A 107 0.87 0.94 8.68
C ALA A 107 1.61 -0.38 8.44
N TYR A 108 1.80 -0.76 7.17
CA TYR A 108 2.54 -1.95 6.79
C TYR A 108 3.76 -1.60 5.94
N ALA A 109 4.92 -2.14 6.33
CA ALA A 109 6.03 -2.35 5.40
C ALA A 109 5.74 -3.62 4.60
N SER A 110 6.06 -3.62 3.31
CA SER A 110 5.76 -4.74 2.42
C SER A 110 7.02 -5.24 1.71
N ILE A 111 7.29 -6.53 1.81
CA ILE A 111 8.49 -7.17 1.25
C ILE A 111 8.05 -8.32 0.36
N ASN A 112 8.39 -8.25 -0.93
CA ASN A 112 8.16 -9.36 -1.85
C ASN A 112 9.39 -10.27 -1.88
N VAL A 113 9.22 -11.53 -1.47
CA VAL A 113 10.24 -12.58 -1.47
C VAL A 113 9.95 -13.51 -2.65
N ALA A 114 10.75 -13.45 -3.71
CA ALA A 114 10.48 -14.12 -4.97
C ALA A 114 11.63 -15.04 -5.42
N GLY A 115 11.28 -16.16 -6.06
CA GLY A 115 12.21 -17.15 -6.60
C GLY A 115 11.92 -18.56 -6.11
N PRO A 116 12.51 -19.60 -6.70
CA PRO A 116 12.26 -21.00 -6.34
C PRO A 116 12.60 -21.34 -4.88
N ARG A 117 13.48 -20.56 -4.21
CA ARG A 117 13.84 -20.74 -2.79
C ARG A 117 13.07 -19.83 -1.82
N SER A 118 12.06 -19.09 -2.30
CA SER A 118 11.28 -18.16 -1.47
C SER A 118 10.52 -18.86 -0.34
N ARG A 119 9.86 -19.99 -0.61
CA ARG A 119 9.15 -20.79 0.41
C ARG A 119 10.07 -21.22 1.54
N GLU A 120 11.27 -21.68 1.22
CA GLU A 120 12.26 -22.09 2.22
C GLU A 120 12.70 -20.91 3.07
N LEU A 121 13.01 -19.77 2.45
CA LEU A 121 13.43 -18.57 3.19
C LEU A 121 12.32 -18.06 4.14
N VAL A 122 11.11 -17.92 3.62
CA VAL A 122 9.96 -17.44 4.42
C VAL A 122 9.66 -18.43 5.54
N GLY A 123 9.69 -19.74 5.26
CA GLY A 123 9.43 -20.78 6.26
C GLY A 123 10.43 -20.81 7.42
N ARG A 124 11.70 -20.40 7.22
CA ARG A 124 12.67 -20.26 8.31
C ARG A 124 12.29 -19.19 9.34
N LEU A 125 11.44 -18.23 8.96
CA LEU A 125 11.08 -17.06 9.74
C LEU A 125 9.60 -17.05 10.14
N THR A 126 8.75 -17.91 9.58
CA THR A 126 7.31 -17.93 9.85
C THR A 126 6.98 -18.95 10.93
N GLU A 127 6.21 -18.53 11.94
CA GLU A 127 5.73 -19.39 13.01
C GLU A 127 4.21 -19.63 12.87
N GLY A 128 3.77 -20.88 13.09
CA GLY A 128 2.34 -21.22 13.15
C GLY A 128 1.58 -21.22 11.82
N ILE A 129 2.27 -21.04 10.68
CA ILE A 129 1.65 -21.11 9.34
C ILE A 129 2.33 -22.21 8.53
N ASP A 130 1.53 -23.17 8.06
CA ASP A 130 1.99 -24.15 7.08
C ASP A 130 2.12 -23.49 5.69
N LEU A 131 3.36 -23.40 5.19
CA LEU A 131 3.69 -22.80 3.88
C LEU A 131 3.80 -23.85 2.76
N SER A 132 3.49 -25.11 3.03
CA SER A 132 3.45 -26.18 2.03
C SER A 132 2.55 -25.80 0.86
N ALA A 133 2.85 -26.35 -0.32
CA ALA A 133 2.09 -26.02 -1.53
C ALA A 133 0.60 -26.39 -1.41
N GLU A 134 0.28 -27.41 -0.62
CA GLU A 134 -1.08 -27.88 -0.34
C GLU A 134 -1.83 -26.97 0.63
N ALA A 135 -1.21 -26.57 1.75
CA ALA A 135 -1.88 -25.72 2.75
C ALA A 135 -1.94 -24.24 2.35
N PHE A 136 -0.95 -23.78 1.57
CA PHE A 136 -0.83 -22.41 1.10
C PHE A 136 -0.73 -22.34 -0.44
N PRO A 137 -1.82 -22.68 -1.17
CA PRO A 137 -1.89 -22.59 -2.63
C PRO A 137 -1.81 -21.14 -3.14
N TYR A 138 -1.50 -20.98 -4.43
CA TYR A 138 -1.41 -19.67 -5.08
C TYR A 138 -2.71 -18.87 -4.91
N MET A 139 -2.61 -17.55 -4.75
CA MET A 139 -3.73 -16.65 -4.47
C MET A 139 -4.44 -16.93 -3.13
N ASN A 140 -3.68 -17.30 -2.10
CA ASN A 140 -4.14 -17.35 -0.71
C ASN A 140 -3.51 -16.22 0.11
N VAL A 141 -4.13 -15.95 1.26
CA VAL A 141 -3.63 -15.08 2.31
C VAL A 141 -3.72 -15.75 3.67
N ARG A 142 -2.73 -15.50 4.53
CA ARG A 142 -2.72 -15.89 5.94
C ARG A 142 -2.26 -14.72 6.79
N THR A 143 -2.73 -14.68 8.04
CA THR A 143 -2.18 -13.83 9.08
C THR A 143 -1.36 -14.68 10.04
N GLY A 144 -0.33 -14.10 10.66
CA GLY A 144 0.45 -14.78 11.69
C GLY A 144 1.76 -14.07 11.96
N ARG A 145 2.77 -14.84 12.37
CA ARG A 145 4.02 -14.30 12.93
C ARG A 145 5.20 -14.52 12.00
N VAL A 146 5.98 -13.46 11.75
CA VAL A 146 7.18 -13.48 10.89
C VAL A 146 8.36 -12.83 11.60
N ALA A 147 9.48 -13.55 11.71
CA ALA A 147 10.70 -13.10 12.38
C ALA A 147 10.45 -12.56 13.81
N GLY A 148 9.58 -13.24 14.56
CA GLY A 148 9.20 -12.86 15.92
C GLY A 148 8.15 -11.73 16.00
N VAL A 149 7.66 -11.20 14.87
CA VAL A 149 6.69 -10.09 14.79
C VAL A 149 5.29 -10.60 14.49
N ASP A 150 4.33 -10.25 15.34
CA ASP A 150 2.92 -10.62 15.20
C ASP A 150 2.15 -9.76 14.17
N ASP A 151 0.88 -10.11 13.92
CA ASP A 151 -0.04 -9.40 13.02
C ASP A 151 0.52 -9.16 11.60
N CYS A 152 1.40 -10.04 11.12
CA CYS A 152 1.86 -10.01 9.74
C CYS A 152 0.83 -10.64 8.80
N VAL A 153 0.69 -10.10 7.60
CA VAL A 153 -0.15 -10.65 6.53
C VAL A 153 0.74 -11.19 5.42
N LEU A 154 0.58 -12.46 5.07
CA LEU A 154 1.35 -13.14 4.04
C LEU A 154 0.45 -13.43 2.84
N TRP A 155 0.84 -12.97 1.66
CA TRP A 155 0.13 -13.23 0.40
C TRP A 155 0.97 -14.14 -0.49
N ARG A 156 0.42 -15.26 -0.95
CA ARG A 156 1.05 -16.06 -2.01
C ARG A 156 0.62 -15.52 -3.38
N ILE A 157 1.29 -14.45 -3.81
CA ILE A 157 1.11 -13.76 -5.09
C ILE A 157 2.46 -13.51 -5.75
N GLY A 158 2.51 -13.22 -7.05
CA GLY A 158 3.80 -12.99 -7.72
C GLY A 158 3.73 -12.16 -9.00
N PHE A 159 4.15 -10.90 -8.92
CA PHE A 159 4.32 -10.02 -10.09
C PHE A 159 5.56 -10.35 -10.93
N THR A 160 6.53 -11.08 -10.35
CA THR A 160 7.79 -11.49 -11.00
C THR A 160 7.66 -12.74 -11.89
N GLY A 161 6.55 -13.48 -11.78
CA GLY A 161 6.40 -14.77 -12.47
C GLY A 161 7.03 -15.96 -11.76
N GLU A 162 7.62 -15.77 -10.58
CA GLU A 162 8.17 -16.84 -9.77
C GLU A 162 7.24 -17.20 -8.61
N LEU A 163 7.49 -18.34 -7.96
CA LEU A 163 7.01 -18.60 -6.62
C LEU A 163 7.40 -17.43 -5.70
N SER A 164 6.41 -16.86 -5.05
CA SER A 164 6.57 -15.59 -4.36
C SER A 164 5.61 -15.47 -3.18
N TYR A 165 6.08 -14.78 -2.15
CA TYR A 165 5.33 -14.38 -0.97
C TYR A 165 5.52 -12.88 -0.76
N GLU A 166 4.41 -12.15 -0.64
CA GLU A 166 4.44 -10.75 -0.21
C GLU A 166 4.10 -10.70 1.28
N LEU A 167 5.02 -10.14 2.05
CA LEU A 167 4.94 -10.05 3.50
C LEU A 167 4.58 -8.61 3.87
N HIS A 168 3.38 -8.39 4.38
CA HIS A 168 2.98 -7.11 4.99
C HIS A 168 3.22 -7.24 6.49
N VAL A 169 4.18 -6.49 6.99
CA VAL A 169 4.57 -6.50 8.40
C VAL A 169 4.30 -5.13 9.01
N PRO A 170 3.92 -5.04 10.29
CA PRO A 170 3.72 -3.74 10.91
C PRO A 170 4.94 -2.84 10.68
N ALA A 171 4.75 -1.66 10.11
CA ALA A 171 5.83 -0.87 9.49
C ALA A 171 6.94 -0.46 10.46
N GLY A 172 6.67 -0.44 11.78
CA GLY A 172 7.69 -0.25 12.81
C GLY A 172 8.76 -1.34 12.84
N TYR A 173 8.52 -2.47 12.17
CA TYR A 173 9.38 -3.66 12.14
C TYR A 173 9.93 -3.98 10.75
N GLY A 174 9.66 -3.14 9.74
CA GLY A 174 10.06 -3.40 8.36
C GLY A 174 11.56 -3.69 8.20
N LEU A 175 12.41 -2.85 8.81
CA LEU A 175 13.87 -3.04 8.74
C LEU A 175 14.32 -4.33 9.43
N HIS A 176 13.79 -4.64 10.61
CA HIS A 176 14.09 -5.88 11.33
C HIS A 176 13.78 -7.11 10.48
N VAL A 177 12.58 -7.18 9.90
CA VAL A 177 12.18 -8.32 9.07
C VAL A 177 13.05 -8.41 7.80
N TRP A 178 13.36 -7.27 7.17
CA TRP A 178 14.26 -7.20 6.03
C TRP A 178 15.65 -7.77 6.33
N GLU A 179 16.26 -7.34 7.45
CA GLU A 179 17.57 -7.80 7.88
C GLU A 179 17.57 -9.31 8.22
N ARG A 180 16.50 -9.81 8.87
CA ARG A 180 16.34 -11.24 9.15
C ARG A 180 16.19 -12.08 7.89
N LEU A 181 15.48 -11.60 6.87
CA LEU A 181 15.42 -12.26 5.56
C LEU A 181 16.80 -12.35 4.90
N LEU A 182 17.59 -11.28 4.96
CA LEU A 182 18.94 -11.29 4.41
C LEU A 182 19.86 -12.23 5.21
N GLU A 183 19.79 -12.19 6.53
CA GLU A 183 20.61 -13.03 7.42
C GLU A 183 20.32 -14.52 7.22
N HIS A 184 19.05 -14.93 7.29
CA HIS A 184 18.63 -16.33 7.22
C HIS A 184 18.54 -16.87 5.79
N GLY A 185 18.77 -16.02 4.77
CA GLY A 185 18.83 -16.41 3.36
C GLY A 185 20.23 -16.46 2.77
N LYS A 186 21.30 -16.19 3.56
CA LYS A 186 22.68 -16.14 3.05
C LYS A 186 23.11 -17.41 2.33
N ASP A 187 22.85 -18.58 2.91
CA ASP A 187 23.14 -19.90 2.32
C ASP A 187 22.24 -20.23 1.12
N LEU A 188 21.07 -19.59 1.02
CA LEU A 188 20.18 -19.66 -0.15
C LEU A 188 20.63 -18.77 -1.30
N GLY A 189 21.62 -17.91 -1.06
CA GLY A 189 22.07 -16.89 -2.00
C GLY A 189 21.02 -15.80 -2.23
N VAL A 190 20.31 -15.41 -1.16
CA VAL A 190 19.36 -14.29 -1.18
C VAL A 190 20.05 -13.00 -1.64
N SER A 191 19.33 -12.23 -2.45
CA SER A 191 19.80 -10.92 -2.91
C SER A 191 18.67 -9.91 -2.89
N ALA A 192 18.93 -8.73 -2.36
CA ALA A 192 18.05 -7.59 -2.62
C ALA A 192 18.06 -7.25 -4.12
N PHE A 193 16.90 -6.86 -4.65
CA PHE A 193 16.78 -6.29 -5.99
C PHE A 193 15.82 -5.10 -5.97
N GLY A 194 16.00 -4.18 -6.91
CA GLY A 194 15.20 -2.96 -7.02
C GLY A 194 14.18 -3.02 -8.16
N VAL A 195 13.45 -1.91 -8.31
CA VAL A 195 12.37 -1.75 -9.30
C VAL A 195 12.81 -2.06 -10.73
N GLU A 196 14.03 -1.71 -11.16
CA GLU A 196 14.46 -2.02 -12.53
C GLU A 196 14.57 -3.53 -12.81
N ALA A 197 15.05 -4.31 -11.84
CA ALA A 197 15.04 -5.77 -11.98
C ALA A 197 13.61 -6.31 -11.95
N GLN A 198 12.72 -5.74 -11.13
CA GLN A 198 11.29 -6.09 -11.13
C GLN A 198 10.63 -5.78 -12.47
N ARG A 199 10.95 -4.64 -13.09
CA ARG A 199 10.45 -4.23 -14.41
C ARG A 199 10.86 -5.21 -15.51
N ILE A 200 12.04 -5.83 -15.41
CA ILE A 200 12.44 -6.92 -16.32
C ILE A 200 11.60 -8.17 -16.04
N LEU A 201 11.51 -8.61 -14.78
CA LEU A 201 10.85 -9.86 -14.39
C LEU A 201 9.35 -9.85 -14.74
N ARG A 202 8.66 -8.73 -14.51
CA ARG A 202 7.24 -8.56 -14.87
C ARG A 202 7.04 -8.51 -16.38
N LEU A 203 7.96 -7.87 -17.11
CA LEU A 203 7.91 -7.74 -18.57
C LEU A 203 8.14 -9.08 -19.25
N GLU A 204 9.04 -9.91 -18.71
CA GLU A 204 9.21 -11.30 -19.14
C GLU A 204 7.91 -12.11 -19.04
N LYS A 205 7.04 -11.78 -18.08
CA LYS A 205 5.71 -12.38 -17.91
C LYS A 205 4.59 -11.67 -18.67
N GLY A 206 4.89 -10.57 -19.37
CA GLY A 206 3.89 -9.77 -20.07
C GLY A 206 2.91 -9.06 -19.13
N HIS A 207 3.23 -8.92 -17.84
CA HIS A 207 2.40 -8.15 -16.93
C HIS A 207 2.53 -6.66 -17.27
N LEU A 208 1.41 -5.96 -17.38
CA LEU A 208 1.37 -4.52 -17.60
C LEU A 208 1.62 -3.73 -16.31
N ILE A 209 1.97 -2.46 -16.45
CA ILE A 209 2.04 -1.49 -15.35
C ILE A 209 1.10 -0.32 -15.68
N ILE A 210 0.19 -0.01 -14.75
CA ILE A 210 -0.68 1.16 -14.88
C ILE A 210 0.15 2.45 -14.97
N GLY A 211 -0.20 3.32 -15.92
CA GLY A 211 0.52 4.57 -16.18
C GLY A 211 1.80 4.42 -17.01
N GLN A 212 2.23 3.20 -17.32
CA GLN A 212 3.32 2.94 -18.27
C GLN A 212 2.81 2.24 -19.53
N ASP A 213 2.18 1.07 -19.35
CA ASP A 213 1.56 0.28 -20.43
C ASP A 213 0.11 0.69 -20.67
N THR A 214 -0.48 1.37 -19.69
CA THR A 214 -1.72 2.13 -19.82
C THR A 214 -1.44 3.63 -19.69
N ASP A 215 -2.38 4.44 -20.13
CA ASP A 215 -2.43 5.88 -19.97
C ASP A 215 -3.88 6.31 -19.74
N GLY A 216 -4.13 7.60 -19.56
CA GLY A 216 -5.47 8.16 -19.32
C GLY A 216 -6.48 8.00 -20.47
N LEU A 217 -6.14 7.26 -21.53
CA LEU A 217 -7.04 6.91 -22.64
C LEU A 217 -7.10 5.39 -22.87
N THR A 218 -6.33 4.60 -22.12
CA THR A 218 -6.21 3.17 -22.35
C THR A 218 -7.40 2.44 -21.73
N ARG A 219 -8.22 1.88 -22.61
CA ARG A 219 -9.43 1.10 -22.28
C ARG A 219 -9.10 -0.34 -21.87
N ALA A 220 -9.98 -0.99 -21.12
CA ALA A 220 -9.75 -2.37 -20.66
C ALA A 220 -9.50 -3.38 -21.80
N PHE A 221 -10.33 -3.35 -22.86
CA PHE A 221 -10.16 -4.21 -24.04
C PHE A 221 -8.89 -3.84 -24.85
N SER A 222 -8.53 -2.56 -24.88
CA SER A 222 -7.27 -2.11 -25.49
C SER A 222 -6.04 -2.59 -24.72
N ALA A 223 -6.15 -2.77 -23.40
CA ALA A 223 -5.07 -3.28 -22.55
C ALA A 223 -4.96 -4.83 -22.53
N GLY A 224 -5.80 -5.55 -23.28
CA GLY A 224 -5.83 -7.02 -23.25
C GLY A 224 -6.43 -7.59 -21.96
N LEU A 225 -7.30 -6.83 -21.28
CA LEU A 225 -7.95 -7.19 -20.02
C LEU A 225 -9.36 -7.77 -20.23
N ASP A 226 -9.66 -8.23 -21.44
CA ASP A 226 -10.93 -8.85 -21.86
C ASP A 226 -11.37 -9.95 -20.89
N TRP A 227 -10.41 -10.75 -20.43
CA TRP A 227 -10.63 -11.87 -19.52
C TRP A 227 -11.13 -11.41 -18.13
N ALA A 228 -10.83 -10.17 -17.72
CA ALA A 228 -11.23 -9.61 -16.43
C ALA A 228 -12.61 -8.96 -16.49
N VAL A 229 -13.01 -8.40 -17.64
CA VAL A 229 -14.32 -7.73 -17.81
C VAL A 229 -15.46 -8.74 -17.68
N LYS A 230 -16.36 -8.56 -16.70
CA LYS A 230 -17.55 -9.41 -16.48
C LYS A 230 -18.83 -8.62 -16.65
N LEU A 231 -19.23 -8.40 -17.91
CA LEU A 231 -20.44 -7.65 -18.29
C LEU A 231 -21.75 -8.28 -17.80
N ASP A 232 -21.72 -9.54 -17.37
CA ASP A 232 -22.86 -10.27 -16.81
C ASP A 232 -23.16 -9.92 -15.34
N LYS A 233 -22.30 -9.14 -14.67
CA LYS A 233 -22.61 -8.51 -13.38
C LYS A 233 -23.80 -7.56 -13.55
N ALA A 234 -24.63 -7.39 -12.52
CA ALA A 234 -25.77 -6.47 -12.59
C ALA A 234 -25.32 -5.04 -12.89
N ASP A 235 -24.33 -4.54 -12.14
CA ASP A 235 -23.71 -3.23 -12.36
C ASP A 235 -22.25 -3.22 -11.85
N PHE A 236 -21.49 -2.19 -12.26
CA PHE A 236 -20.18 -1.77 -11.73
C PHE A 236 -19.72 -0.47 -12.42
N ALA A 237 -18.75 0.22 -11.82
CA ALA A 237 -18.20 1.46 -12.36
C ALA A 237 -17.71 1.28 -13.82
N GLY A 238 -18.20 2.15 -14.71
CA GLY A 238 -17.84 2.13 -16.14
C GLY A 238 -18.49 1.02 -16.96
N LYS A 239 -19.44 0.24 -16.41
CA LYS A 239 -20.10 -0.84 -17.15
C LYS A 239 -20.74 -0.40 -18.48
N PRO A 240 -21.55 0.68 -18.56
CA PRO A 240 -22.18 1.08 -19.82
C PRO A 240 -21.16 1.34 -20.94
N GLU A 241 -20.06 2.00 -20.59
CA GLU A 241 -18.99 2.32 -21.52
C GLU A 241 -18.22 1.06 -21.94
N LEU A 242 -17.96 0.13 -21.01
CA LEU A 242 -17.36 -1.17 -21.36
C LEU A 242 -18.26 -2.05 -22.23
N VAL A 243 -19.60 -1.97 -22.09
CA VAL A 243 -20.53 -2.64 -23.02
C VAL A 243 -20.39 -2.07 -24.43
N TRP A 244 -20.29 -0.74 -24.58
CA TRP A 244 -20.06 -0.09 -25.87
C TRP A 244 -18.70 -0.49 -26.46
N GLN A 245 -17.62 -0.42 -25.65
CA GLN A 245 -16.27 -0.76 -26.07
C GLN A 245 -16.11 -2.22 -26.53
N GLN A 246 -16.87 -3.16 -25.96
CA GLN A 246 -16.84 -4.56 -26.41
C GLN A 246 -17.22 -4.70 -27.90
N GLN A 247 -18.08 -3.82 -28.41
CA GLN A 247 -18.49 -3.82 -29.81
C GLN A 247 -17.48 -3.09 -30.73
N GLU A 248 -16.54 -2.34 -30.16
CA GLU A 248 -15.54 -1.58 -30.90
C GLU A 248 -14.34 -2.47 -31.26
N THR A 249 -14.13 -2.66 -32.56
CA THR A 249 -13.07 -3.55 -33.08
C THR A 249 -11.81 -2.79 -33.47
N GLY A 250 -11.86 -1.46 -33.57
CA GLY A 250 -10.71 -0.61 -33.90
C GLY A 250 -9.88 -0.17 -32.69
N GLY A 251 -8.93 0.73 -32.95
CA GLY A 251 -8.12 1.39 -31.94
C GLY A 251 -6.86 0.61 -31.52
N MET A 252 -6.23 1.05 -30.44
CA MET A 252 -4.99 0.46 -29.94
C MET A 252 -5.24 -0.86 -29.21
N ARG A 253 -4.25 -1.74 -29.26
CA ARG A 253 -4.15 -3.01 -28.55
C ARG A 253 -2.77 -3.14 -27.92
N LEU A 254 -2.71 -3.56 -26.67
CA LEU A 254 -1.47 -3.93 -26.01
C LEU A 254 -0.99 -5.28 -26.59
N VAL A 255 0.24 -5.31 -27.06
CA VAL A 255 0.86 -6.48 -27.68
C VAL A 255 2.26 -6.71 -27.12
N GLY A 256 2.70 -7.97 -27.15
CA GLY A 256 4.12 -8.31 -27.00
C GLY A 256 4.85 -8.09 -28.32
N LEU A 257 6.06 -7.57 -28.25
CA LEU A 257 6.89 -7.24 -29.41
C LEU A 257 8.31 -7.79 -29.22
N GLN A 258 8.83 -8.41 -30.28
CA GLN A 258 10.21 -8.88 -30.32
C GLN A 258 10.97 -8.17 -31.44
N PRO A 259 11.95 -7.30 -31.12
CA PRO A 259 12.90 -6.81 -32.11
C PRO A 259 13.58 -7.96 -32.86
N GLU A 260 13.70 -7.89 -34.18
CA GLU A 260 14.38 -8.93 -34.97
C GLU A 260 15.87 -9.02 -34.59
N ASP A 261 16.50 -7.86 -34.40
CA ASP A 261 17.79 -7.77 -33.72
C ASP A 261 17.56 -7.70 -32.20
N GLY A 262 17.63 -8.87 -31.56
CA GLY A 262 17.47 -9.01 -30.11
C GLY A 262 18.54 -8.30 -29.27
N SER A 263 19.62 -7.77 -29.86
CA SER A 263 20.62 -6.97 -29.14
C SER A 263 20.16 -5.51 -28.94
N ILE A 264 19.22 -5.05 -29.76
CA ILE A 264 18.69 -3.68 -29.69
C ILE A 264 17.56 -3.63 -28.67
N VAL A 265 17.69 -2.75 -27.67
CA VAL A 265 16.62 -2.41 -26.72
C VAL A 265 16.03 -1.07 -27.16
N PRO A 266 14.87 -1.04 -27.84
CA PRO A 266 14.25 0.21 -28.25
C PRO A 266 13.92 1.06 -27.03
N PRO A 267 14.23 2.36 -27.01
CA PRO A 267 13.79 3.23 -25.91
C PRO A 267 12.26 3.18 -25.75
N GLU A 268 11.77 3.23 -24.52
CA GLU A 268 10.34 3.39 -24.25
C GLU A 268 9.82 4.66 -24.94
N ALA A 269 8.56 4.62 -25.38
CA ALA A 269 7.92 5.61 -26.26
C ALA A 269 8.47 5.71 -27.71
N SER A 270 9.39 4.82 -28.13
CA SER A 270 9.73 4.69 -29.56
C SER A 270 8.47 4.42 -30.39
N GLN A 271 8.34 5.13 -31.51
CA GLN A 271 7.13 5.11 -32.33
C GLN A 271 7.13 3.91 -33.26
N ILE A 272 5.98 3.24 -33.35
CA ILE A 272 5.74 2.21 -34.35
C ILE A 272 5.12 2.92 -35.56
N VAL A 273 5.74 2.79 -36.72
CA VAL A 273 5.39 3.60 -37.89
C VAL A 273 5.16 2.75 -39.14
N ARG A 274 4.41 3.31 -40.08
CA ARG A 274 4.34 2.82 -41.47
C ARG A 274 4.50 3.98 -42.46
N PRO A 275 4.86 3.72 -43.73
CA PRO A 275 4.84 4.75 -44.76
C PRO A 275 3.46 5.39 -44.88
N GLY A 276 3.41 6.71 -44.76
CA GLY A 276 2.20 7.51 -44.94
C GLY A 276 2.12 8.13 -46.34
N ARG A 277 1.34 9.21 -46.48
CA ARG A 277 1.20 9.92 -47.76
C ARG A 277 2.46 10.71 -48.11
N GLY A 278 3.09 10.38 -49.23
CA GLY A 278 4.29 11.07 -49.70
C GLY A 278 5.52 10.66 -48.91
N LYS A 279 6.18 11.61 -48.22
CA LYS A 279 7.36 11.37 -47.39
C LYS A 279 7.05 11.33 -45.88
N THR A 280 5.77 11.30 -45.49
CA THR A 280 5.38 11.24 -44.08
C THR A 280 5.38 9.81 -43.56
N LEU A 281 5.40 9.68 -42.24
CA LEU A 281 5.18 8.42 -41.54
C LEU A 281 3.88 8.52 -40.77
N ASP A 282 3.05 7.49 -40.87
CA ASP A 282 1.88 7.35 -40.02
C ASP A 282 2.31 6.65 -38.73
N ILE A 283 1.92 7.22 -37.58
CA ILE A 283 2.15 6.61 -36.26
C ILE A 283 1.05 5.58 -36.04
N MET A 284 1.47 4.34 -35.87
CA MET A 284 0.59 3.19 -35.65
C MET A 284 0.58 2.72 -34.19
N GLY A 285 1.41 3.31 -33.34
CA GLY A 285 1.54 2.89 -31.95
C GLY A 285 2.87 3.31 -31.34
N ARG A 286 3.16 2.76 -30.16
CA ARG A 286 4.38 3.02 -29.41
C ARG A 286 4.84 1.81 -28.61
N ILE A 287 6.14 1.71 -28.38
CA ILE A 287 6.71 0.84 -27.34
C ILE A 287 6.36 1.42 -25.97
N THR A 288 5.73 0.64 -25.11
CA THR A 288 5.38 1.05 -23.74
C THR A 288 6.42 0.60 -22.72
N SER A 289 6.96 -0.59 -22.92
CA SER A 289 7.95 -1.22 -22.05
C SER A 289 8.99 -1.93 -22.88
N SER A 290 10.27 -1.78 -22.52
CA SER A 290 11.37 -2.39 -23.28
C SER A 290 12.60 -2.58 -22.41
N ARG A 291 13.12 -3.81 -22.36
CA ARG A 291 14.33 -4.15 -21.58
C ARG A 291 15.11 -5.28 -22.24
N MET A 292 16.41 -5.37 -21.91
CA MET A 292 17.20 -6.57 -22.16
C MET A 292 16.83 -7.65 -21.14
N SER A 293 16.36 -8.81 -21.59
CA SER A 293 16.09 -9.96 -20.72
C SER A 293 17.38 -10.74 -20.46
N PRO A 294 17.87 -10.82 -19.21
CA PRO A 294 18.99 -11.69 -18.88
C PRO A 294 18.60 -13.18 -18.96
N THR A 295 17.31 -13.50 -18.82
CA THR A 295 16.80 -14.87 -18.93
C THR A 295 16.88 -15.39 -20.37
N LEU A 296 16.58 -14.52 -21.35
CA LEU A 296 16.49 -14.90 -22.76
C LEU A 296 17.70 -14.47 -23.58
N GLY A 297 18.57 -13.59 -23.05
CA GLY A 297 19.72 -13.04 -23.78
C GLY A 297 19.33 -12.13 -24.95
N ARG A 298 18.13 -11.54 -24.91
CA ARG A 298 17.59 -10.64 -25.95
C ARG A 298 16.65 -9.60 -25.37
N SER A 299 16.43 -8.52 -26.11
CA SER A 299 15.41 -7.53 -25.80
C SER A 299 14.01 -8.12 -25.89
N ILE A 300 13.13 -7.61 -25.02
CA ILE A 300 11.70 -7.92 -24.95
C ILE A 300 10.92 -6.63 -24.77
N CYS A 301 9.74 -6.55 -25.37
CA CYS A 301 8.95 -5.33 -25.36
C CYS A 301 7.46 -5.61 -25.20
N LEU A 302 6.76 -4.65 -24.58
CA LEU A 302 5.33 -4.43 -24.79
C LEU A 302 5.14 -3.15 -25.61
N GLY A 303 4.04 -3.07 -26.33
CA GLY A 303 3.65 -1.86 -27.05
C GLY A 303 2.15 -1.76 -27.23
N GLN A 304 1.66 -0.52 -27.35
CA GLN A 304 0.32 -0.23 -27.84
C GLN A 304 0.40 -0.10 -29.35
N LEU A 305 -0.39 -0.89 -30.06
CA LEU A 305 -0.35 -1.01 -31.51
C LEU A 305 -1.78 -0.97 -32.07
N ASP A 306 -1.97 -0.26 -33.17
CA ASP A 306 -3.24 -0.25 -33.88
C ASP A 306 -3.70 -1.69 -34.20
N ALA A 307 -4.99 -1.96 -33.97
CA ALA A 307 -5.60 -3.28 -34.10
C ALA A 307 -5.34 -3.91 -35.48
N SER A 308 -5.20 -3.11 -36.55
CA SER A 308 -4.90 -3.62 -37.90
C SER A 308 -3.51 -4.27 -38.03
N LEU A 309 -2.60 -4.00 -37.08
CA LEU A 309 -1.24 -4.55 -37.04
C LEU A 309 -1.00 -5.48 -35.84
N ALA A 310 -1.99 -5.64 -34.95
CA ALA A 310 -1.85 -6.37 -33.69
C ALA A 310 -1.90 -7.90 -33.84
N THR A 311 -2.02 -8.43 -35.06
CA THR A 311 -2.04 -9.88 -35.29
C THR A 311 -0.66 -10.49 -35.06
N ALA A 312 -0.61 -11.60 -34.31
CA ALA A 312 0.63 -12.34 -34.06
C ALA A 312 1.38 -12.66 -35.36
N GLY A 313 2.69 -12.48 -35.34
CA GLY A 313 3.56 -12.70 -36.47
C GLY A 313 3.72 -11.51 -37.43
N THR A 314 2.89 -10.47 -37.30
CA THR A 314 3.04 -9.22 -38.06
C THR A 314 4.38 -8.56 -37.74
N VAL A 315 5.10 -8.14 -38.77
CA VAL A 315 6.34 -7.36 -38.64
C VAL A 315 6.01 -5.88 -38.76
N VAL A 316 6.48 -5.09 -37.80
CA VAL A 316 6.29 -3.65 -37.72
C VAL A 316 7.63 -2.92 -37.73
N THR A 317 7.61 -1.67 -38.17
CA THR A 317 8.79 -0.80 -38.14
C THR A 317 8.76 0.07 -36.89
N VAL A 318 9.81 0.01 -36.07
CA VAL A 318 10.02 0.87 -34.91
C VAL A 318 11.05 1.94 -35.27
N ARG A 319 10.65 3.21 -35.16
CA ARG A 319 11.54 4.37 -35.34
C ARG A 319 12.23 4.66 -34.02
N LEU A 320 13.56 4.53 -34.01
CA LEU A 320 14.40 4.91 -32.87
C LEU A 320 14.63 6.43 -32.82
N PRO A 321 14.95 7.00 -31.64
CA PRO A 321 15.21 8.43 -31.49
C PRO A 321 16.37 8.97 -32.34
N ASP A 322 17.32 8.11 -32.72
CA ASP A 322 18.46 8.46 -33.58
C ASP A 322 18.13 8.44 -35.08
N GLY A 323 16.87 8.19 -35.44
CA GLY A 323 16.37 8.17 -36.81
C GLY A 323 16.48 6.82 -37.51
N ARG A 324 17.08 5.79 -36.88
CA ARG A 324 17.10 4.44 -37.45
C ARG A 324 15.72 3.79 -37.38
N ASP A 325 15.43 2.99 -38.39
CA ASP A 325 14.29 2.07 -38.42
C ASP A 325 14.77 0.66 -38.12
N ILE A 326 14.11 -0.01 -37.19
CA ILE A 326 14.32 -1.43 -36.90
C ILE A 326 13.02 -2.20 -37.10
N ALA A 327 13.12 -3.50 -37.40
CA ALA A 327 11.98 -4.38 -37.47
C ALA A 327 11.71 -5.03 -36.10
N ALA A 328 10.44 -5.16 -35.74
CA ALA A 328 9.99 -5.95 -34.60
C ALA A 328 8.77 -6.80 -34.99
N LYS A 329 8.63 -7.98 -34.39
CA LYS A 329 7.57 -8.93 -34.68
C LYS A 329 6.59 -9.00 -33.50
N VAL A 330 5.29 -8.95 -33.78
CA VAL A 330 4.23 -9.16 -32.79
C VAL A 330 4.26 -10.62 -32.32
N THR A 331 4.28 -10.83 -31.01
CA THR A 331 4.30 -12.17 -30.40
C THR A 331 2.89 -12.74 -30.25
N GLU A 332 2.79 -14.06 -30.10
CA GLU A 332 1.50 -14.74 -29.90
C GLU A 332 0.86 -14.40 -28.54
N GLN A 333 1.68 -14.21 -27.52
CA GLN A 333 1.27 -13.87 -26.16
C GLN A 333 2.12 -12.72 -25.63
N LEU A 334 1.63 -12.02 -24.61
CA LEU A 334 2.38 -10.95 -23.94
C LEU A 334 3.61 -11.50 -23.20
N ALA A 335 3.49 -12.71 -22.62
CA ALA A 335 4.58 -13.34 -21.89
C ALA A 335 5.66 -13.87 -22.83
N HIS A 336 6.91 -13.53 -22.53
CA HIS A 336 8.09 -14.06 -23.22
C HIS A 336 8.73 -15.25 -22.49
N VAL A 337 8.45 -15.41 -21.19
CA VAL A 337 8.98 -16.46 -20.32
C VAL A 337 7.82 -17.14 -19.60
N ASP A 338 7.81 -18.48 -19.60
CA ASP A 338 6.86 -19.31 -18.85
C ASP A 338 5.39 -18.88 -19.07
N PRO A 339 4.87 -18.81 -20.31
CA PRO A 339 3.50 -18.37 -20.56
C PRO A 339 2.43 -19.18 -19.81
N SER A 340 2.71 -20.45 -19.49
CA SER A 340 1.84 -21.33 -18.69
C SER A 340 1.75 -20.94 -17.21
N GLY A 341 2.74 -20.22 -16.68
CA GLY A 341 2.79 -19.83 -15.28
C GLY A 341 3.23 -20.94 -14.32
N ASP A 342 3.90 -21.98 -14.84
CA ASP A 342 4.30 -23.16 -14.08
C ASP A 342 5.25 -22.79 -12.92
N ARG A 343 6.07 -21.75 -13.12
CA ARG A 343 7.04 -21.30 -12.12
C ARG A 343 6.40 -20.58 -10.93
N GLN A 344 5.24 -19.94 -11.10
CA GLN A 344 4.46 -19.37 -9.98
C GLN A 344 3.75 -20.46 -9.18
N GLN A 345 3.34 -21.51 -9.88
CA GLN A 345 2.61 -22.63 -9.30
C GLN A 345 3.53 -23.71 -8.72
N LEU A 346 4.84 -23.47 -8.70
CA LEU A 346 5.86 -24.41 -8.27
C LEU A 346 5.48 -25.10 -6.95
N VAL A 347 5.23 -26.39 -7.07
CA VAL A 347 5.11 -27.34 -5.97
C VAL A 347 6.53 -27.81 -5.69
N SER A 348 7.18 -27.17 -4.73
CA SER A 348 8.48 -27.65 -4.23
C SER A 348 8.27 -28.19 -2.84
N ASP A 349 8.57 -29.49 -2.69
CA ASP A 349 8.71 -30.16 -1.40
C ASP A 349 9.99 -29.64 -0.76
N VAL A 350 9.87 -28.52 -0.05
CA VAL A 350 10.94 -28.07 0.83
C VAL A 350 10.77 -28.89 2.12
N PRO A 351 11.83 -29.54 2.64
CA PRO A 351 11.78 -30.13 3.98
C PRO A 351 11.22 -29.11 4.96
N GLU A 352 10.37 -29.51 5.92
CA GLU A 352 9.83 -28.58 6.93
C GLU A 352 10.98 -27.75 7.50
N PRO A 353 11.04 -26.43 7.19
CA PRO A 353 12.08 -25.61 7.76
C PRO A 353 11.77 -25.51 9.24
N VAL A 354 12.70 -25.91 10.10
CA VAL A 354 12.60 -25.64 11.53
C VAL A 354 12.69 -24.13 11.69
N PRO A 355 11.63 -23.44 12.13
CA PRO A 355 11.68 -21.99 12.29
C PRO A 355 12.83 -21.65 13.23
N ALA A 356 13.63 -20.65 12.86
CA ALA A 356 14.57 -20.12 13.82
C ALA A 356 13.76 -19.53 14.98
N ALA A 357 14.07 -19.92 16.22
CA ALA A 357 13.48 -19.30 17.40
C ALA A 357 13.99 -17.86 17.50
N ILE A 358 13.30 -16.95 16.81
CA ILE A 358 13.58 -15.53 16.82
C ILE A 358 12.71 -14.93 17.92
N ALA A 359 13.36 -14.50 19.00
CA ALA A 359 12.68 -13.77 20.06
C ALA A 359 11.89 -12.60 19.43
N ALA A 360 10.71 -12.32 20.00
CA ALA A 360 10.04 -11.06 19.71
C ALA A 360 11.09 -9.96 19.94
N PRO A 361 11.34 -9.09 18.96
CA PRO A 361 12.34 -8.07 19.20
C PRO A 361 11.87 -7.21 20.39
N ASP A 362 12.79 -6.81 21.27
CA ASP A 362 12.50 -6.03 22.51
C ASP A 362 12.07 -4.57 22.21
N LEU A 363 11.37 -4.38 21.10
CA LEU A 363 11.49 -3.29 20.14
C LEU A 363 11.50 -1.88 20.69
N PRO A 364 12.27 -0.99 20.06
CA PRO A 364 11.75 0.31 19.69
C PRO A 364 11.28 0.20 18.23
N ARG A 365 9.97 0.29 18.00
CA ARG A 365 9.41 0.64 16.68
C ARG A 365 10.30 1.75 16.10
N SER A 366 10.87 1.60 14.89
CA SER A 366 11.95 2.50 14.44
C SER A 366 11.62 3.95 14.75
N ALA A 367 12.48 4.64 15.50
CA ALA A 367 12.19 6.02 15.86
C ALA A 367 12.04 6.85 14.58
N ILE A 368 11.14 7.84 14.59
CA ILE A 368 11.09 8.83 13.49
C ILE A 368 12.13 9.93 13.71
N THR A 369 12.69 9.99 14.91
CA THR A 369 13.87 10.79 15.23
C THR A 369 15.12 10.15 14.62
N PRO A 370 15.94 10.91 13.85
CA PRO A 370 17.21 10.38 13.38
C PRO A 370 18.16 10.15 14.56
N ASP A 371 19.22 9.37 14.31
CA ASP A 371 20.41 9.28 15.17
C ASP A 371 21.17 10.63 15.17
N LEU A 372 20.57 11.66 15.75
CA LEU A 372 21.26 12.89 16.10
C LEU A 372 22.01 12.65 17.41
N PRO A 373 23.31 12.97 17.50
CA PRO A 373 24.07 12.83 18.74
C PRO A 373 23.41 13.70 19.81
N GLY A 374 22.78 13.07 20.81
CA GLY A 374 22.01 13.79 21.83
C GLY A 374 20.52 13.41 21.93
N VAL A 375 20.01 12.43 21.18
CA VAL A 375 18.65 11.87 21.35
C VAL A 375 18.70 10.58 22.20
N SER A 376 17.80 10.39 23.17
CA SER A 376 17.60 9.10 23.88
C SER A 376 16.11 8.81 23.90
N GLN A 377 15.77 7.62 24.36
CA GLN A 377 14.46 7.04 24.19
C GLN A 377 13.59 7.27 25.41
N LEU A 378 12.34 7.65 25.12
CA LEU A 378 11.15 7.66 25.99
C LEU A 378 11.40 8.05 27.45
N ALA A 379 11.32 9.34 27.75
CA ALA A 379 10.94 9.81 29.07
C ALA A 379 9.49 10.30 29.11
N THR A 380 8.68 9.65 29.94
CA THR A 380 7.56 10.24 30.70
C THR A 380 8.08 11.24 31.75
N GLY A 381 9.13 12.01 31.43
CA GLY A 381 9.95 12.75 32.37
C GLY A 381 9.30 14.05 32.83
N GLY A 382 9.46 14.36 34.11
CA GLY A 382 8.95 15.57 34.77
C GLY A 382 9.47 16.90 34.17
N PRO A 383 9.00 18.04 34.69
CA PRO A 383 9.07 19.33 34.01
C PRO A 383 10.51 19.77 33.70
N SER A 384 10.79 19.96 32.41
CA SER A 384 11.98 20.68 31.94
C SER A 384 11.78 22.19 32.12
N GLU A 385 12.86 22.92 32.43
CA GLU A 385 12.86 24.39 32.46
C GLU A 385 12.89 25.03 31.06
N ALA A 386 12.98 24.22 30.00
CA ALA A 386 13.02 24.72 28.63
C ALA A 386 11.68 25.33 28.20
N ALA A 387 11.77 26.38 27.38
CA ALA A 387 10.59 27.09 26.90
C ALA A 387 9.74 26.24 25.92
N VAL A 388 10.37 25.28 25.22
CA VAL A 388 9.71 24.24 24.42
C VAL A 388 10.52 22.94 24.50
N CYS A 389 9.83 21.83 24.66
CA CYS A 389 10.35 20.47 24.59
C CYS A 389 9.65 19.70 23.47
N ILE A 390 10.39 18.88 22.74
CA ILE A 390 9.85 17.97 21.72
C ILE A 390 10.13 16.51 22.09
N TYR A 391 9.12 15.65 21.97
CA TYR A 391 9.18 14.23 22.32
C TYR A 391 8.68 13.36 21.16
N ASP A 392 9.34 12.23 20.91
CA ASP A 392 8.84 11.20 20.01
C ASP A 392 7.96 10.20 20.78
N LEU A 393 6.65 10.33 20.59
CA LEU A 393 5.64 9.43 21.17
C LEU A 393 5.15 8.41 20.14
N SER A 394 5.91 8.16 19.07
CA SER A 394 5.53 7.18 18.06
C SER A 394 5.41 5.76 18.62
N GLY A 395 6.05 5.53 19.76
CA GLY A 395 5.94 4.33 20.57
C GLY A 395 4.59 4.12 21.27
N LEU A 396 3.67 5.09 21.33
CA LEU A 396 2.31 4.87 21.87
C LEU A 396 1.45 4.03 20.93
N SER A 397 0.50 3.27 21.48
CA SER A 397 -0.51 2.57 20.70
C SER A 397 -1.54 3.57 20.18
N LYS A 398 -1.95 3.40 18.92
CA LYS A 398 -2.93 4.24 18.23
C LYS A 398 -3.98 3.37 17.57
N PHE A 399 -5.23 3.53 18.00
CA PHE A 399 -6.34 2.77 17.48
C PHE A 399 -7.38 3.69 16.85
N GLY A 400 -7.66 3.47 15.57
CA GLY A 400 -8.78 4.11 14.89
C GLY A 400 -10.05 3.34 15.15
N VAL A 401 -11.10 4.04 15.58
CA VAL A 401 -12.44 3.48 15.79
C VAL A 401 -13.42 4.26 14.93
N ARG A 402 -14.25 3.57 14.16
CA ARG A 402 -15.35 4.18 13.39
C ARG A 402 -16.66 3.52 13.79
N ALA A 403 -17.65 4.29 14.18
CA ALA A 403 -18.97 3.82 14.58
C ALA A 403 -19.99 4.98 14.59
N ALA A 404 -21.28 4.66 14.68
CA ALA A 404 -22.30 5.69 14.90
C ALA A 404 -22.04 6.46 16.22
N ALA A 405 -22.02 7.79 16.17
CA ALA A 405 -21.75 8.67 17.32
C ALA A 405 -22.75 8.48 18.47
N ASP A 406 -24.03 8.27 18.14
CA ASP A 406 -25.11 7.97 19.06
C ASP A 406 -25.25 6.46 19.32
N GLY A 407 -24.42 5.61 18.72
CA GLY A 407 -24.41 4.16 18.93
C GLY A 407 -23.78 3.74 20.26
N PRO A 408 -23.83 2.44 20.61
CA PRO A 408 -23.24 1.91 21.85
C PRO A 408 -21.74 2.23 21.98
N VAL A 409 -20.97 2.04 20.90
CA VAL A 409 -19.52 2.33 20.88
C VAL A 409 -19.25 3.82 21.05
N GLY A 410 -19.96 4.68 20.30
CA GLY A 410 -19.80 6.13 20.42
C GLY A 410 -20.12 6.65 21.82
N ARG A 411 -21.21 6.16 22.43
CA ARG A 411 -21.56 6.48 23.83
C ARG A 411 -20.53 5.97 24.83
N ALA A 412 -19.95 4.79 24.61
CA ALA A 412 -18.91 4.23 25.47
C ALA A 412 -17.61 5.03 25.41
N LEU A 413 -17.24 5.53 24.23
CA LEU A 413 -16.08 6.42 24.06
C LEU A 413 -16.32 7.83 24.60
N GLY A 414 -17.59 8.28 24.61
CA GLY A 414 -18.05 9.47 25.33
C GLY A 414 -17.46 10.81 24.84
N THR A 415 -16.70 10.81 23.76
CA THR A 415 -15.95 11.97 23.27
C THR A 415 -16.62 12.56 22.03
N GLY A 416 -16.92 13.86 22.07
CA GLY A 416 -17.48 14.59 20.93
C GLY A 416 -16.45 14.92 19.84
N LEU A 417 -16.94 15.34 18.67
CA LEU A 417 -16.11 15.84 17.58
C LEU A 417 -15.23 17.02 18.06
N ALA A 418 -13.97 17.04 17.61
CA ALA A 418 -13.00 18.09 17.89
C ALA A 418 -12.68 18.28 19.40
N ALA A 419 -12.97 17.26 20.20
CA ALA A 419 -12.70 17.23 21.64
C ALA A 419 -11.92 15.97 22.00
N THR A 420 -11.39 15.97 23.22
CA THR A 420 -10.75 14.81 23.82
C THR A 420 -11.31 14.49 25.18
N THR A 421 -11.12 13.25 25.61
CA THR A 421 -11.45 12.80 26.96
C THR A 421 -10.41 11.78 27.39
N ARG A 422 -9.94 11.90 28.63
CA ARG A 422 -9.03 10.94 29.24
C ARG A 422 -9.85 9.87 29.97
N ALA A 423 -9.65 8.61 29.60
CA ALA A 423 -10.30 7.47 30.23
C ALA A 423 -9.66 7.14 31.58
N ASP A 424 -10.35 6.34 32.40
CA ASP A 424 -9.90 5.94 33.74
C ASP A 424 -8.58 5.14 33.71
N ASP A 425 -8.31 4.43 32.61
CA ASP A 425 -7.06 3.68 32.38
C ASP A 425 -5.90 4.56 31.89
N GLY A 426 -6.13 5.87 31.75
CA GLY A 426 -5.14 6.85 31.31
C GLY A 426 -5.10 7.06 29.79
N SER A 427 -5.82 6.26 29.00
CA SER A 427 -5.91 6.42 27.54
C SER A 427 -6.55 7.75 27.16
N LEU A 428 -6.10 8.36 26.06
CA LEU A 428 -6.68 9.58 25.51
C LEU A 428 -7.57 9.22 24.32
N VAL A 429 -8.86 9.51 24.42
CA VAL A 429 -9.83 9.38 23.33
C VAL A 429 -9.95 10.72 22.64
N VAL A 430 -9.80 10.73 21.32
CA VAL A 430 -9.83 11.94 20.47
C VAL A 430 -10.97 11.79 19.48
N GLY A 431 -11.94 12.71 19.48
CA GLY A 431 -12.99 12.77 18.46
C GLY A 431 -12.44 13.38 17.17
N SER A 432 -11.85 12.54 16.31
CA SER A 432 -11.13 12.96 15.10
C SER A 432 -12.04 13.29 13.91
N GLY A 433 -13.29 12.83 13.93
CA GLY A 433 -14.26 13.04 12.86
C GLY A 433 -15.68 12.65 13.28
N PRO A 434 -16.71 12.95 12.47
CA PRO A 434 -18.07 12.51 12.75
C PRO A 434 -18.15 10.98 12.78
N GLY A 435 -18.36 10.41 13.98
CA GLY A 435 -18.37 8.96 14.17
C GLY A 435 -16.97 8.32 14.08
N GLU A 436 -15.91 9.11 14.24
CA GLU A 436 -14.53 8.64 14.18
C GLU A 436 -13.75 9.08 15.41
N TRP A 437 -13.04 8.13 16.00
CA TRP A 437 -12.17 8.37 17.15
C TRP A 437 -10.79 7.80 16.94
N LEU A 438 -9.81 8.48 17.49
CA LEU A 438 -8.44 7.98 17.70
C LEU A 438 -8.25 7.75 19.20
N VAL A 439 -7.91 6.52 19.58
CA VAL A 439 -7.57 6.18 20.97
C VAL A 439 -6.06 6.01 21.08
N LEU A 440 -5.44 6.83 21.93
CA LEU A 440 -4.02 6.80 22.24
C LEU A 440 -3.83 6.16 23.62
N ALA A 441 -2.94 5.17 23.71
CA ALA A 441 -2.72 4.44 24.96
C ALA A 441 -1.25 4.05 25.16
N ASP A 442 -0.90 3.79 26.41
CA ASP A 442 0.38 3.18 26.76
C ASP A 442 0.52 1.79 26.11
N PRO A 443 1.67 1.44 25.53
CA PRO A 443 1.90 0.13 24.91
C PRO A 443 1.60 -1.05 25.83
N ALA A 444 1.81 -0.91 27.14
CA ALA A 444 1.50 -1.94 28.13
C ALA A 444 0.00 -2.27 28.19
N LEU A 445 -0.86 -1.33 27.81
CA LEU A 445 -2.32 -1.49 27.77
C LEU A 445 -2.84 -1.96 26.39
N SER A 446 -1.96 -2.03 25.39
CA SER A 446 -2.33 -2.23 23.98
C SER A 446 -3.15 -3.50 23.73
N LEU A 447 -2.77 -4.62 24.36
CA LEU A 447 -3.45 -5.90 24.17
C LEU A 447 -4.85 -5.90 24.79
N ASP A 448 -4.97 -5.40 26.01
CA ASP A 448 -6.25 -5.32 26.71
C ASP A 448 -7.21 -4.34 26.01
N LEU A 449 -6.70 -3.16 25.63
CA LEU A 449 -7.50 -2.15 24.93
C LEU A 449 -7.97 -2.66 23.56
N ARG A 450 -7.11 -3.35 22.80
CA ARG A 450 -7.50 -4.00 21.55
C ARG A 450 -8.63 -5.00 21.77
N ALA A 451 -8.48 -5.92 22.71
CA ALA A 451 -9.50 -6.93 23.00
C ALA A 451 -10.84 -6.30 23.41
N ARG A 452 -10.81 -5.22 24.22
CA ARG A 452 -12.01 -4.47 24.61
C ARG A 452 -12.69 -3.79 23.42
N LEU A 453 -11.92 -3.12 22.56
CA LEU A 453 -12.45 -2.42 21.40
C LEU A 453 -13.00 -3.38 20.34
N GLU A 454 -12.30 -4.50 20.09
CA GLU A 454 -12.77 -5.57 19.22
C GLU A 454 -14.08 -6.17 19.76
N SER A 455 -14.12 -6.53 21.04
CA SER A 455 -15.34 -7.05 21.68
C SER A 455 -16.49 -6.05 21.64
N ALA A 456 -16.22 -4.75 21.86
CA ALA A 456 -17.22 -3.70 21.76
C ALA A 456 -17.74 -3.55 20.32
N ALA A 457 -16.89 -3.68 19.31
CA ALA A 457 -17.29 -3.62 17.91
C ALA A 457 -18.12 -4.85 17.49
N GLU A 458 -17.77 -6.04 17.98
CA GLU A 458 -18.49 -7.30 17.68
C GLU A 458 -19.83 -7.43 18.41
N SER A 459 -19.92 -6.90 19.64
CA SER A 459 -21.12 -6.99 20.48
C SER A 459 -22.07 -5.80 20.36
N ALA A 460 -21.68 -4.77 19.61
CA ALA A 460 -22.50 -3.58 19.44
C ALA A 460 -23.79 -3.91 18.68
N ASP A 461 -24.92 -3.47 19.21
CA ASP A 461 -26.11 -3.20 18.41
C ASP A 461 -25.80 -2.03 17.46
N GLY A 462 -25.20 -2.33 16.30
CA GLY A 462 -24.79 -1.33 15.30
C GLY A 462 -23.55 -1.74 14.51
N PHE A 463 -23.16 -0.93 13.52
CA PHE A 463 -21.95 -1.16 12.73
C PHE A 463 -20.78 -0.34 13.29
N ALA A 464 -19.70 -1.05 13.64
CA ALA A 464 -18.46 -0.46 14.13
C ALA A 464 -17.25 -1.17 13.54
N SER A 465 -16.15 -0.45 13.39
CA SER A 465 -14.86 -1.04 13.03
C SER A 465 -13.73 -0.47 13.86
N PHE A 466 -12.67 -1.27 13.94
CA PHE A 466 -11.45 -0.97 14.66
C PHE A 466 -10.25 -1.28 13.76
N VAL A 467 -9.25 -0.39 13.76
CA VAL A 467 -8.00 -0.55 13.01
C VAL A 467 -6.83 -0.11 13.88
N ASP A 468 -5.82 -0.97 13.99
CA ASP A 468 -4.56 -0.61 14.61
C ASP A 468 -3.71 0.24 13.65
N LEU A 469 -3.50 1.50 14.03
CA LEU A 469 -2.74 2.50 13.28
C LEU A 469 -1.36 2.76 13.90
N THR A 470 -1.03 2.01 14.95
CA THR A 470 0.16 2.20 15.77
C THR A 470 1.44 2.31 14.95
N HIS A 471 1.58 1.40 14.00
CA HIS A 471 2.75 1.34 13.14
C HIS A 471 2.65 2.24 11.91
N GLY A 472 1.48 2.80 11.60
CA GLY A 472 1.27 3.68 10.45
C GLY A 472 1.43 5.16 10.74
N ARG A 473 1.50 5.52 12.01
CA ARG A 473 1.43 6.91 12.43
C ARG A 473 2.61 7.32 13.29
N ALA A 474 3.14 8.49 12.95
CA ALA A 474 4.05 9.25 13.78
C ALA A 474 3.25 10.02 14.83
N LEU A 475 3.81 10.17 16.03
CA LEU A 475 3.22 11.02 17.07
C LEU A 475 4.33 11.79 17.77
N ILE A 476 4.23 13.10 17.75
CA ILE A 476 5.20 14.02 18.35
C ILE A 476 4.48 14.83 19.42
N ARG A 477 5.07 15.00 20.60
CA ARG A 477 4.59 15.99 21.57
C ARG A 477 5.46 17.23 21.51
N LEU A 478 4.83 18.39 21.50
CA LEU A 478 5.45 19.67 21.87
C LEU A 478 4.88 20.08 23.24
N ALA A 479 5.73 20.46 24.18
CA ALA A 479 5.28 20.92 25.49
C ALA A 479 6.13 22.11 25.95
N GLY A 480 5.49 23.14 26.49
CA GLY A 480 6.19 24.33 26.98
C GLY A 480 5.45 25.62 26.65
N THR A 481 5.78 26.68 27.38
CA THR A 481 5.10 27.98 27.33
C THR A 481 5.21 28.67 25.97
N ARG A 482 6.17 28.30 25.12
CA ARG A 482 6.36 28.85 23.77
C ARG A 482 5.94 27.88 22.64
N SER A 483 5.25 26.79 22.97
CA SER A 483 4.84 25.78 21.97
C SER A 483 3.89 26.34 20.92
N ALA A 484 2.96 27.21 21.32
CA ALA A 484 2.04 27.89 20.40
C ALA A 484 2.78 28.81 19.42
N ASP A 485 3.77 29.57 19.89
CA ASP A 485 4.59 30.45 19.04
C ASP A 485 5.39 29.66 18.00
N LEU A 486 5.92 28.50 18.38
CA LEU A 486 6.59 27.60 17.45
C LEU A 486 5.62 27.12 16.39
N LEU A 487 4.45 26.62 16.80
CA LEU A 487 3.43 26.12 15.87
C LEU A 487 2.97 27.20 14.88
N ALA A 488 2.83 28.45 15.33
CA ALA A 488 2.43 29.57 14.47
C ALA A 488 3.40 29.83 13.30
N LYS A 489 4.65 29.37 13.37
CA LYS A 489 5.62 29.48 12.25
C LYS A 489 5.37 28.47 11.13
N VAL A 490 4.75 27.34 11.46
CA VAL A 490 4.61 26.18 10.57
C VAL A 490 3.16 25.81 10.32
N CYS A 491 2.22 26.45 11.00
CA CYS A 491 0.80 26.20 10.93
C CYS A 491 0.03 27.53 10.94
N GLY A 492 -0.98 27.65 10.07
CA GLY A 492 -1.80 28.86 9.94
C GLY A 492 -2.96 28.97 10.92
N ILE A 493 -3.00 28.12 11.96
CA ILE A 493 -4.05 28.11 12.99
C ILE A 493 -3.60 28.97 14.17
N ASP A 494 -4.56 29.67 14.76
CA ASP A 494 -4.38 30.40 16.03
C ASP A 494 -4.46 29.40 17.19
N PHE A 495 -3.36 29.28 17.95
CA PHE A 495 -3.24 28.36 19.08
C PHE A 495 -3.48 29.02 20.46
N SER A 496 -4.07 30.21 20.48
CA SER A 496 -4.51 30.85 21.72
C SER A 496 -5.59 30.03 22.44
N ASP A 497 -5.71 30.23 23.75
CA ASP A 497 -6.66 29.51 24.61
C ASP A 497 -8.13 29.75 24.20
N ASP A 498 -8.43 30.91 23.62
CA ASP A 498 -9.78 31.27 23.18
C ASP A 498 -10.24 30.47 21.94
N ILE A 499 -9.28 30.07 21.07
CA ILE A 499 -9.56 29.36 19.82
C ILE A 499 -9.29 27.87 19.95
N THR A 500 -8.25 27.49 20.71
CA THR A 500 -7.82 26.11 20.92
C THR A 500 -7.64 25.85 22.41
N ALA A 501 -8.74 25.80 23.14
CA ALA A 501 -8.71 25.47 24.56
C ALA A 501 -8.12 24.06 24.80
N ASP A 502 -7.64 23.80 26.02
CA ASP A 502 -7.18 22.46 26.40
C ASP A 502 -8.26 21.40 26.10
N GLY A 503 -7.80 20.25 25.61
CA GLY A 503 -8.65 19.17 25.14
C GLY A 503 -9.20 19.33 23.71
N SER A 504 -8.87 20.41 23.00
CA SER A 504 -9.27 20.59 21.59
C SER A 504 -8.52 19.64 20.66
N ALA A 505 -9.22 19.15 19.63
CA ALA A 505 -8.64 18.35 18.55
C ALA A 505 -9.01 18.94 17.19
N LEU A 506 -8.03 19.04 16.28
CA LEU A 506 -8.24 19.60 14.95
C LEU A 506 -7.30 18.99 13.91
N ARG A 507 -7.72 18.99 12.64
CA ARG A 507 -6.89 18.58 11.50
C ARG A 507 -6.50 19.80 10.69
N THR A 508 -5.22 19.99 10.42
CA THR A 508 -4.72 21.14 9.66
C THR A 508 -3.40 20.83 8.95
N SER A 509 -2.88 21.81 8.21
CA SER A 509 -1.55 21.77 7.62
C SER A 509 -0.50 22.24 8.64
N VAL A 510 0.48 21.39 8.92
CA VAL A 510 1.69 21.73 9.70
C VAL A 510 2.90 21.41 8.84
N ALA A 511 3.72 22.40 8.54
CA ALA A 511 4.87 22.26 7.65
C ALA A 511 4.50 21.63 6.28
N LYS A 512 3.30 21.94 5.76
CA LYS A 512 2.71 21.39 4.52
C LYS A 512 2.26 19.92 4.59
N LEU A 513 2.20 19.34 5.79
CA LEU A 513 1.64 18.01 6.02
C LEU A 513 0.25 18.11 6.65
N VAL A 514 -0.66 17.27 6.19
CA VAL A 514 -1.91 17.02 6.91
C VAL A 514 -1.58 16.38 8.25
N THR A 515 -1.93 17.07 9.33
CA THR A 515 -1.57 16.71 10.71
C THR A 515 -2.78 16.87 11.59
N ASP A 516 -3.08 15.84 12.39
CA ASP A 516 -4.02 15.94 13.50
C ASP A 516 -3.28 16.53 14.70
N ILE A 517 -3.81 17.62 15.25
CA ILE A 517 -3.28 18.30 16.42
C ILE A 517 -4.27 18.13 17.55
N VAL A 518 -3.77 17.69 18.70
CA VAL A 518 -4.55 17.59 19.94
C VAL A 518 -3.86 18.42 21.00
N ARG A 519 -4.57 19.36 21.61
CA ARG A 519 -4.10 20.05 22.81
C ARG A 519 -4.42 19.19 24.02
N ASP A 520 -3.38 18.82 24.77
CA ASP A 520 -3.41 17.93 25.93
C ASP A 520 -2.38 18.46 26.95
N ASP A 521 -2.73 19.57 27.60
CA ASP A 521 -1.87 20.31 28.51
C ASP A 521 -1.39 19.41 29.68
N GLN A 522 -0.13 19.56 30.08
CA GLN A 522 0.49 18.75 31.13
C GLN A 522 0.76 19.63 32.34
N ASP A 523 0.09 19.37 33.47
CA ASP A 523 0.22 20.15 34.70
C ASP A 523 0.05 21.68 34.49
N GLY A 524 -0.88 22.06 33.61
CA GLY A 524 -1.14 23.47 33.25
C GLY A 524 -0.14 24.08 32.27
N VAL A 525 0.79 23.28 31.73
CA VAL A 525 1.71 23.69 30.67
C VAL A 525 1.11 23.36 29.30
N PRO A 526 1.02 24.33 28.37
CA PRO A 526 0.55 24.08 27.02
C PRO A 526 1.29 22.91 26.35
N SER A 527 0.53 21.91 25.89
CA SER A 527 1.10 20.77 25.21
C SER A 527 0.24 20.27 24.05
N TYR A 528 0.91 19.96 22.94
CA TYR A 528 0.29 19.62 21.68
C TYR A 528 0.84 18.28 21.20
N LEU A 529 -0.05 17.35 20.92
CA LEU A 529 0.23 16.12 20.20
C LEU A 529 0.02 16.36 18.71
N LEU A 530 1.04 16.08 17.91
CA LEU A 530 1.03 16.20 16.46
C LEU A 530 1.13 14.81 15.85
N HIS A 531 0.09 14.42 15.13
CA HIS A 531 -0.07 13.09 14.58
C HIS A 531 -0.13 13.15 13.05
N CYS A 532 0.79 12.46 12.39
CA CYS A 532 0.88 12.42 10.93
C CYS A 532 1.21 11.01 10.43
N GLU A 533 1.25 10.83 9.11
CA GLU A 533 1.74 9.57 8.53
C GLU A 533 3.18 9.29 8.92
N ARG A 534 3.49 8.02 9.21
CA ARG A 534 4.82 7.61 9.66
C ARG A 534 5.93 7.97 8.66
N SER A 535 5.65 7.85 7.36
CA SER A 535 6.56 8.24 6.27
C SER A 535 6.98 9.71 6.32
N SER A 536 6.15 10.57 6.91
CA SER A 536 6.39 12.00 7.05
C SER A 536 6.89 12.41 8.44
N GLY A 537 6.93 11.49 9.40
CA GLY A 537 7.27 11.77 10.80
C GLY A 537 8.64 12.44 10.99
N SER A 538 9.67 11.94 10.30
CA SER A 538 11.03 12.52 10.39
C SER A 538 11.08 13.93 9.81
N TYR A 539 10.41 14.17 8.68
CA TYR A 539 10.30 15.52 8.10
C TYR A 539 9.58 16.48 9.06
N LEU A 540 8.45 16.05 9.65
CA LEU A 540 7.71 16.89 10.60
C LEU A 540 8.59 17.22 11.81
N PHE A 541 9.26 16.23 12.38
CA PHE A 541 10.19 16.41 13.50
C PHE A 541 11.26 17.48 13.18
N HIS A 542 11.92 17.36 12.02
CA HIS A 542 12.93 18.33 11.60
C HIS A 542 12.37 19.73 11.38
N ALA A 543 11.18 19.85 10.77
CA ALA A 543 10.54 21.14 10.57
C ALA A 543 10.19 21.82 11.91
N LEU A 544 9.76 21.04 12.91
CA LEU A 544 9.46 21.55 14.24
C LEU A 544 10.73 21.96 15.00
N VAL A 545 11.80 21.17 14.93
CA VAL A 545 13.10 21.52 15.54
C VAL A 545 13.65 22.80 14.93
N ASP A 546 13.66 22.92 13.60
CA ASP A 546 14.12 24.12 12.90
C ASP A 546 13.31 25.35 13.33
N ALA A 547 11.98 25.26 13.27
CA ALA A 547 11.09 26.34 13.71
C ALA A 547 11.29 26.73 15.19
N GLY A 548 11.59 25.73 16.03
CA GLY A 548 11.79 25.86 17.47
C GLY A 548 13.12 26.46 17.91
N THR A 549 14.10 26.57 17.00
CA THR A 549 15.47 26.99 17.34
C THR A 549 15.52 28.33 18.08
N GLU A 550 14.72 29.32 17.67
CA GLU A 550 14.70 30.65 18.30
C GLU A 550 14.01 30.68 19.66
N PHE A 551 13.25 29.63 20.00
CA PHE A 551 12.58 29.47 21.28
C PHE A 551 13.38 28.59 22.25
N GLY A 552 14.61 28.20 21.90
CA GLY A 552 15.44 27.35 22.74
C GLY A 552 14.86 25.94 22.89
N ILE A 553 14.28 25.39 21.82
CA ILE A 553 13.70 24.05 21.80
C ILE A 553 14.72 23.02 22.30
N GLN A 554 14.29 22.17 23.23
CA GLN A 554 15.04 21.01 23.67
C GLN A 554 14.40 19.74 23.12
N THR A 555 15.21 18.91 22.48
CA THR A 555 14.81 17.55 22.16
C THR A 555 14.92 16.73 23.43
N ILE A 556 13.77 16.35 23.99
CA ILE A 556 13.74 15.52 25.18
C ILE A 556 13.71 14.07 24.78
N ARG A 557 14.55 13.35 25.53
CA ARG A 557 14.88 11.99 25.34
C ARG A 557 13.92 11.10 26.12
#